data_AF-A0A3M6U907-F1
#
_entry.id   AF-A0A3M6U907-F1
#
_cell.length_a   1.000
_cell.length_b   1.000
_cell.length_c   1.000
_cell.angle_alpha   90.00
_cell.angle_beta   90.00
_cell.angle_gamma   90.00
#
_symmetry.space_group_name_H-M   'P 1'
#
loop_
_entity.id
_entity.type
_entity.pdbx_description
1 polymer ?
#
loop_
_entity_poly.entity_id
_entity_poly.type
_entity_poly.pdbx_seq_one_letter_code
_entity_poly.pdbx_strand_id
1 'polypeptide(L)'
;MQFGNIDFTKRLSYGGGGGGGGGSAFTDDTNLGGRGGNGGGLVYLLLEEITLEGKIESKGQSGECLNVKAHRSAPGGSGAGGSVVIITKSLHGNPNSKIQVDGGIPVNCAFGTGGGGGGGVGRWLIKTQDSLLNSGQ
;
A
#
# COMPACT_ATOMS: atom_id res chain seq x y z
N MET A 1 -12.19 -0.53 -0.51
CA MET A 1 -12.28 0.77 0.19
C MET A 1 -12.37 0.50 1.69
N GLN A 2 -11.34 0.81 2.49
CA GLN A 2 -11.56 0.91 3.93
C GLN A 2 -11.96 2.37 4.24
N PHE A 3 -13.27 2.55 4.43
CA PHE A 3 -13.86 3.75 5.01
C PHE A 3 -13.58 3.76 6.50
N GLY A 4 -13.12 4.90 7.01
CA GLY A 4 -12.87 5.10 8.43
C GLY A 4 -12.23 6.45 8.68
N ASN A 5 -12.83 7.21 9.58
CA ASN A 5 -12.20 8.35 10.23
C ASN A 5 -11.10 7.76 11.13
N ILE A 6 -9.82 8.02 10.83
CA ILE A 6 -8.69 7.37 11.50
C ILE A 6 -8.05 8.39 12.42
N ASP A 7 -8.55 8.44 13.64
CA ASP A 7 -7.81 9.03 14.74
C ASP A 7 -6.60 8.11 15.04
N PHE A 8 -5.45 8.40 14.43
CA PHE A 8 -4.20 7.65 14.63
C PHE A 8 -3.67 7.74 16.07
N THR A 9 -4.25 8.59 16.93
CA THR A 9 -3.94 8.59 18.37
C THR A 9 -4.63 7.45 19.12
N LYS A 10 -5.67 6.85 18.53
CA LYS A 10 -6.47 5.77 19.16
C LYS A 10 -6.48 4.47 18.37
N ARG A 11 -6.30 4.54 17.04
CA ARG A 11 -6.29 3.37 16.16
C ARG A 11 -5.22 3.49 15.10
N LEU A 12 -4.28 2.55 15.13
CA LEU A 12 -3.28 2.39 14.11
C LEU A 12 -3.75 1.31 13.12
N SER A 13 -3.80 1.65 11.84
CA SER A 13 -4.08 0.71 10.76
C SER A 13 -2.87 0.64 9.84
N TYR A 14 -2.68 -0.50 9.19
CA TYR A 14 -1.64 -0.68 8.19
C TYR A 14 -2.24 -1.30 6.93
N GLY A 15 -1.64 -1.01 5.79
CA GLY A 15 -2.06 -1.59 4.51
C GLY A 15 -1.87 -3.11 4.53
N GLY A 16 -2.95 -3.86 4.30
CA GLY A 16 -2.90 -5.31 4.12
C GLY A 16 -2.27 -5.71 2.79
N GLY A 17 -1.78 -6.94 2.70
CA GLY A 17 -1.33 -7.55 1.45
C GLY A 17 -2.49 -7.80 0.48
N GLY A 18 -2.17 -7.87 -0.81
CA GLY A 18 -3.09 -8.26 -1.86
C GLY A 18 -3.33 -9.78 -1.85
N GLY A 19 -4.52 -10.19 -2.27
CA GLY A 19 -4.86 -11.61 -2.41
C GLY A 19 -4.10 -12.26 -3.57
N GLY A 20 -3.79 -13.55 -3.43
CA GLY A 20 -3.31 -14.37 -4.55
C GLY A 20 -4.40 -14.55 -5.62
N GLY A 21 -3.99 -14.63 -6.88
CA GLY A 21 -4.86 -14.99 -7.99
C GLY A 21 -5.22 -16.47 -7.95
N GLY A 22 -6.41 -16.81 -8.44
CA GLY A 22 -6.82 -18.20 -8.63
C GLY A 22 -6.11 -18.84 -9.83
N GLY A 23 -5.76 -20.12 -9.71
CA GLY A 23 -5.37 -20.93 -10.86
C GLY A 23 -6.55 -21.18 -11.81
N SER A 24 -6.27 -21.69 -13.00
CA SER A 24 -7.32 -22.08 -13.94
C SER A 24 -8.22 -23.17 -13.35
N ALA A 25 -9.53 -23.07 -13.61
CA ALA A 25 -10.49 -24.12 -13.30
C ALA A 25 -10.47 -25.27 -14.33
N PHE A 26 -9.72 -25.12 -15.42
CA PHE A 26 -9.64 -26.09 -16.51
C PHE A 26 -8.35 -26.91 -16.40
N THR A 27 -8.47 -28.23 -16.55
CA THR A 27 -7.36 -29.18 -16.38
C THR A 27 -6.30 -29.12 -17.48
N ASP A 28 -6.61 -28.46 -18.61
CA ASP A 28 -5.69 -28.22 -19.72
C ASP A 28 -4.77 -27.02 -19.50
N ASP A 29 -5.02 -26.23 -18.47
CA ASP A 29 -4.21 -25.07 -18.09
C ASP A 29 -3.62 -25.28 -16.70
N THR A 30 -2.35 -25.67 -16.65
CA THR A 30 -1.61 -25.95 -15.42
C THR A 30 -1.01 -24.69 -14.80
N ASN A 31 -1.32 -23.49 -15.32
CA ASN A 31 -0.73 -22.26 -14.82
C ASN A 31 -1.26 -21.91 -13.42
N LEU A 32 -0.33 -21.57 -12.54
CA LEU A 32 -0.67 -21.05 -11.22
C LEU A 32 -1.27 -19.65 -11.33
N GLY A 33 -2.13 -19.31 -10.37
CA GLY A 33 -2.57 -17.94 -10.19
C GLY A 33 -1.44 -17.04 -9.70
N GLY A 34 -1.58 -15.74 -9.95
CA GLY A 34 -0.58 -14.75 -9.64
C GLY A 34 -0.35 -14.55 -8.13
N ARG A 35 0.83 -14.09 -7.74
CA ARG A 35 1.15 -13.82 -6.34
C ARG A 35 0.61 -12.45 -5.93
N GLY A 36 -0.02 -12.36 -4.75
CA GLY A 36 -0.46 -11.10 -4.19
C GLY A 36 0.70 -10.21 -3.74
N GLY A 37 0.58 -8.90 -3.89
CA GLY A 37 1.59 -7.93 -3.48
C GLY A 37 1.59 -7.68 -1.97
N ASN A 38 2.76 -7.38 -1.39
CA ASN A 38 2.87 -7.02 0.02
C ASN A 38 2.24 -5.65 0.32
N GLY A 39 1.65 -5.50 1.50
CA GLY A 39 1.17 -4.20 1.98
C GLY A 39 2.31 -3.27 2.40
N GLY A 40 2.08 -1.96 2.38
CA GLY A 40 3.10 -0.95 2.68
C GLY A 40 3.49 -0.83 4.15
N GLY A 41 2.80 -1.55 5.04
CA GLY A 41 3.16 -1.64 6.46
C GLY A 41 2.91 -0.34 7.23
N LEU A 42 3.77 -0.08 8.22
CA LEU A 42 3.67 1.03 9.15
C LEU A 42 5.07 1.62 9.41
N VAL A 43 5.15 2.95 9.36
CA VAL A 43 6.27 3.73 9.88
C VAL A 43 5.74 4.56 11.04
N TYR A 44 6.29 4.35 12.23
CA TYR A 44 5.91 5.10 13.44
C TYR A 44 7.16 5.74 14.05
N LEU A 45 7.16 7.07 14.13
CA LEU A 45 8.29 7.86 14.60
C LEU A 45 7.85 8.74 15.78
N LEU A 46 8.59 8.64 16.90
CA LEU A 46 8.43 9.50 18.07
C LEU A 46 9.79 10.10 18.41
N LEU A 47 9.90 11.42 18.31
CA LEU A 47 11.20 12.12 18.34
C LEU A 47 11.00 13.59 18.73
N GLU A 48 12.04 14.28 19.16
CA GLU A 48 11.91 15.70 19.52
C GLU A 48 11.89 16.62 18.30
N GLU A 49 12.72 16.36 17.31
CA GLU A 49 12.87 17.18 16.11
C GLU A 49 13.13 16.30 14.88
N ILE A 50 12.52 16.63 13.73
CA ILE A 50 12.76 16.00 12.43
C ILE A 50 13.01 17.03 11.34
N THR A 51 14.02 16.75 10.51
CA THR A 51 14.30 17.46 9.27
C THR A 51 14.05 16.54 8.07
N LEU A 52 13.09 16.88 7.22
CA LEU A 52 12.70 16.09 6.05
C LEU A 52 13.54 16.44 4.81
N GLU A 53 14.80 16.00 4.80
CA GLU A 53 15.68 16.13 3.63
C GLU A 53 15.41 15.03 2.59
N GLY A 54 15.24 13.79 3.06
CA GLY A 54 14.93 12.60 2.24
C GLY A 54 13.45 12.30 2.10
N LYS A 55 13.11 11.09 1.63
CA LYS A 55 11.74 10.58 1.52
C LYS A 55 11.45 9.49 2.54
N ILE A 56 10.22 9.42 3.01
CA ILE A 56 9.67 8.30 3.78
C ILE A 56 8.71 7.55 2.85
N GLU A 57 9.01 6.29 2.55
CA GLU A 57 8.22 5.47 1.64
C GLU A 57 7.64 4.27 2.39
N SER A 58 6.31 4.17 2.37
CA SER A 58 5.55 3.07 2.97
C SER A 58 4.50 2.63 1.94
N LYS A 59 4.98 1.98 0.87
CA LYS A 59 4.19 1.71 -0.34
C LYS A 59 3.79 0.25 -0.44
N GLY A 60 2.56 0.01 -0.88
CA GLY A 60 2.12 -1.33 -1.27
C GLY A 60 2.85 -1.80 -2.54
N GLN A 61 3.13 -3.09 -2.62
CA GLN A 61 3.70 -3.71 -3.80
C GLN A 61 2.61 -4.14 -4.78
N SER A 62 2.92 -4.08 -6.07
CA SER A 62 2.06 -4.66 -7.10
C SER A 62 1.94 -6.18 -6.90
N GLY A 63 0.79 -6.74 -7.26
CA GLY A 63 0.68 -8.18 -7.48
C GLY A 63 1.53 -8.64 -8.66
N GLU A 64 1.61 -9.94 -8.88
CA GLU A 64 2.45 -10.53 -9.92
C GLU A 64 1.64 -11.46 -10.84
N CYS A 65 2.04 -11.48 -12.11
CA CYS A 65 1.70 -12.56 -13.04
C CYS A 65 2.84 -13.57 -13.05
N LEU A 66 2.58 -14.81 -12.63
CA LEU A 66 3.61 -15.86 -12.63
C LEU A 66 3.84 -16.45 -14.03
N ASN A 67 2.91 -16.25 -14.96
CA ASN A 67 3.09 -16.54 -16.38
C ASN A 67 2.63 -15.35 -17.24
N VAL A 68 3.38 -15.07 -18.31
CA VAL A 68 3.14 -13.97 -19.26
C VAL A 68 2.64 -14.45 -20.62
N LYS A 69 2.51 -15.77 -20.83
CA LYS A 69 1.87 -16.37 -22.00
C LYS A 69 0.36 -16.40 -21.84
N ALA A 70 -0.38 -16.60 -22.93
CA ALA A 70 -1.83 -16.72 -22.88
C ALA A 70 -2.26 -17.89 -21.96
N HIS A 71 -3.06 -17.59 -20.94
CA HIS A 71 -3.61 -18.55 -19.99
C HIS A 71 -4.92 -18.05 -19.40
N ARG A 72 -5.59 -18.87 -18.60
CA ARG A 72 -6.86 -18.54 -17.94
C ARG A 72 -6.71 -18.24 -16.44
N SER A 73 -5.53 -18.45 -15.86
CA SER A 73 -5.24 -18.10 -14.47
C SER A 73 -5.32 -16.60 -14.20
N ALA A 74 -5.76 -16.23 -12.98
CA ALA A 74 -5.92 -14.84 -12.60
C ALA A 74 -4.62 -14.22 -12.06
N PRO A 75 -4.36 -12.92 -12.30
CA PRO A 75 -3.32 -12.13 -11.62
C PRO A 75 -3.49 -12.11 -10.11
N GLY A 76 -2.38 -11.86 -9.41
CA GLY A 76 -2.41 -11.48 -8.00
C GLY A 76 -2.90 -10.03 -7.81
N GLY A 77 -3.62 -9.79 -6.72
CA GLY A 77 -4.01 -8.45 -6.31
C GLY A 77 -2.83 -7.68 -5.71
N SER A 78 -2.89 -6.36 -5.75
CA SER A 78 -1.84 -5.49 -5.23
C SER A 78 -2.06 -5.18 -3.75
N GLY A 79 -0.95 -4.99 -3.03
CA GLY A 79 -0.98 -4.62 -1.63
C GLY A 79 -1.43 -3.17 -1.43
N ALA A 80 -2.10 -2.91 -0.30
CA ALA A 80 -2.47 -1.56 0.07
C ALA A 80 -1.26 -0.73 0.51
N GLY A 81 -1.34 0.58 0.32
CA GLY A 81 -0.38 1.53 0.82
C GLY A 81 -0.28 1.51 2.34
N GLY A 82 0.88 1.88 2.85
CA GLY A 82 1.18 1.81 4.28
C GLY A 82 0.72 3.04 5.05
N SER A 83 1.03 3.06 6.34
CA SER A 83 0.72 4.20 7.21
C SER A 83 1.97 4.83 7.79
N VAL A 84 2.08 6.15 7.72
CA VAL A 84 3.21 6.90 8.28
C VAL A 84 2.69 7.82 9.38
N VAL A 85 3.14 7.62 10.62
CA VAL A 85 2.76 8.45 11.76
C VAL A 85 4.03 9.02 12.38
N ILE A 86 4.10 10.35 12.43
CA ILE A 86 5.23 11.07 13.01
C ILE A 86 4.71 11.95 14.14
N ILE A 87 5.28 11.79 15.32
CA ILE A 87 5.03 12.65 16.48
C ILE A 87 6.34 13.35 16.81
N THR A 88 6.35 14.67 16.69
CA THR A 88 7.54 15.50 16.89
C THR A 88 7.21 16.80 17.62
N LYS A 89 8.20 17.50 18.19
CA LYS A 89 8.00 18.86 18.68
C LYS A 89 8.24 19.87 17.56
N SER A 90 9.31 19.68 16.78
CA SER A 90 9.69 20.55 15.66
C SER A 90 9.80 19.78 14.33
N LEU A 91 9.18 20.33 13.28
CA LEU A 91 9.21 19.81 11.91
C LEU A 91 9.88 20.83 10.98
N HIS A 92 11.00 20.44 10.38
CA HIS A 92 11.68 21.23 9.34
C HIS A 92 11.48 20.60 7.96
N GLY A 93 10.91 21.35 7.03
CA GLY A 93 10.62 20.91 5.65
C GLY A 93 9.13 20.67 5.37
N ASN A 94 8.80 20.37 4.11
CA ASN A 94 7.41 20.16 3.66
C ASN A 94 7.13 18.65 3.50
N PRO A 95 6.13 18.08 4.21
CA PRO A 95 5.82 16.66 4.14
C PRO A 95 5.12 16.22 2.85
N ASN A 96 4.38 17.10 2.16
CA ASN A 96 3.49 16.73 1.05
C ASN A 96 4.20 16.08 -0.15
N SER A 97 5.50 16.33 -0.35
CA SER A 97 6.29 15.73 -1.43
C SER A 97 7.33 14.72 -0.94
N LYS A 98 7.38 14.48 0.37
CA LYS A 98 8.42 13.68 1.03
C LYS A 98 7.88 12.37 1.59
N ILE A 99 6.58 12.28 1.86
CA ILE A 99 5.96 11.06 2.37
C ILE A 99 5.12 10.41 1.27
N GLN A 100 5.43 9.14 0.94
CA GLN A 100 4.71 8.36 -0.06
C GLN A 100 4.09 7.12 0.56
N VAL A 101 2.79 6.96 0.37
CA VAL A 101 1.97 5.91 0.98
C VAL A 101 1.07 5.19 -0.04
N ASP A 102 1.45 5.18 -1.31
CA ASP A 102 0.62 4.62 -2.38
C ASP A 102 0.46 3.10 -2.24
N GLY A 103 -0.71 2.60 -2.67
CA GLY A 103 -0.90 1.17 -2.93
C GLY A 103 -0.18 0.69 -4.18
N GLY A 104 -0.03 -0.62 -4.30
CA GLY A 104 0.52 -1.23 -5.50
C GLY A 104 -0.41 -1.11 -6.70
N ILE A 105 0.17 -1.09 -7.89
CA ILE A 105 -0.57 -0.98 -9.16
C ILE A 105 -1.13 -2.35 -9.52
N PRO A 106 -2.42 -2.48 -9.91
CA PRO A 106 -2.97 -3.75 -10.35
C PRO A 106 -2.25 -4.25 -11.60
N VAL A 107 -2.05 -5.56 -11.68
CA VAL A 107 -1.46 -6.22 -12.85
C VAL A 107 -2.54 -6.90 -13.69
N ASN A 108 -2.40 -6.77 -15.01
CA ASN A 108 -3.25 -7.46 -15.98
C ASN A 108 -2.44 -8.61 -16.60
N CYS A 109 -2.93 -9.85 -16.45
CA CYS A 109 -2.37 -11.01 -17.18
C CYS A 109 -3.23 -11.31 -18.43
N ALA A 110 -2.62 -11.95 -19.43
CA ALA A 110 -3.24 -12.16 -20.74
C ALA A 110 -4.38 -13.22 -20.72
N PHE A 111 -5.45 -12.96 -21.49
CA PHE A 111 -6.58 -13.86 -21.86
C PHE A 111 -7.46 -14.46 -20.74
N GLY A 112 -7.36 -13.99 -19.49
CA GLY A 112 -8.30 -14.34 -18.42
C GLY A 112 -9.10 -13.13 -17.93
N THR A 113 -10.37 -13.34 -17.55
CA THR A 113 -11.23 -12.31 -16.92
C THR A 113 -10.87 -12.02 -15.45
N GLY A 114 -9.81 -12.64 -14.93
CA GLY A 114 -9.33 -12.38 -13.57
C GLY A 114 -8.66 -11.01 -13.52
N GLY A 115 -9.23 -10.08 -12.76
CA GLY A 115 -8.58 -8.81 -12.44
C GLY A 115 -7.89 -8.88 -11.07
N GLY A 116 -6.63 -8.48 -10.98
CA GLY A 116 -5.96 -8.31 -9.71
C GLY A 116 -6.56 -7.08 -9.04
N GLY A 117 -7.06 -7.22 -7.81
CA GLY A 117 -7.59 -6.08 -7.07
C GLY A 117 -6.53 -4.98 -6.93
N GLY A 118 -6.89 -3.72 -7.16
CA GLY A 118 -5.98 -2.60 -6.96
C GLY A 118 -5.58 -2.44 -5.49
N GLY A 119 -4.36 -1.94 -5.25
CA GLY A 119 -3.90 -1.64 -3.90
C GLY A 119 -4.76 -0.55 -3.26
N GLY A 120 -5.11 -0.73 -1.98
CA GLY A 120 -5.73 0.32 -1.18
C GLY A 120 -4.79 1.53 -1.00
N VAL A 121 -5.37 2.68 -0.64
CA VAL A 121 -4.61 3.92 -0.37
C VAL A 121 -4.05 3.87 1.05
N GLY A 122 -2.76 4.15 1.20
CA GLY A 122 -2.13 4.38 2.49
C GLY A 122 -2.36 5.80 2.99
N ARG A 123 -1.87 6.14 4.18
CA ARG A 123 -2.12 7.46 4.79
C ARG A 123 -0.93 7.92 5.59
N TRP A 124 -0.77 9.23 5.72
CA TRP A 124 0.21 9.77 6.65
C TRP A 124 -0.35 10.86 7.55
N LEU A 125 0.27 10.98 8.73
CA LEU A 125 -0.04 11.94 9.76
C LEU A 125 1.26 12.49 10.38
N ILE A 126 1.30 13.81 10.58
CA ILE A 126 2.32 14.42 11.45
C ILE A 126 1.63 15.21 12.55
N LYS A 127 2.03 14.94 13.80
CA LYS A 127 1.59 15.69 14.98
C LYS A 127 2.78 16.46 15.55
N THR A 128 2.66 17.77 15.59
CA THR A 128 3.58 18.67 16.31
C THR A 128 3.00 19.04 17.68
N GLN A 129 3.83 19.59 18.58
CA GLN A 129 3.37 20.01 19.92
C GLN A 129 2.24 21.06 19.85
N ASP A 130 2.25 21.90 18.81
CA ASP A 130 1.32 23.02 18.64
C ASP A 130 0.23 22.78 17.58
N SER A 131 0.31 21.69 16.80
CA SER A 131 -0.66 21.45 15.72
C SER A 131 -0.75 19.99 15.25
N LEU A 132 -1.91 19.59 14.74
CA LEU A 132 -2.11 18.36 13.98
C LEU A 132 -2.09 18.71 12.48
N LEU A 133 -1.07 18.24 11.76
CA LEU A 133 -1.01 18.33 10.30
C LEU A 133 -1.68 17.08 9.73
N ASN A 134 -2.99 17.19 9.46
CA ASN A 134 -3.83 16.14 8.89
C ASN A 134 -4.06 16.41 7.40
N SER A 135 -3.27 15.84 6.48
CA SER A 135 -3.77 15.40 5.16
C SER A 135 -2.65 15.05 4.17
N GLY A 136 -2.65 13.80 3.73
CA GLY A 136 -2.24 13.42 2.39
C GLY A 136 -2.74 12.00 2.10
N GLN A 137 -3.52 11.86 1.03
CA GLN A 137 -3.81 10.57 0.38
C GLN A 137 -2.72 10.30 -0.65
#